data_AF-X0XLB4-F1
#
_entry.id   AF-X0XLB4-F1
#
_cell.length_a   1.000
_cell.length_b   1.000
_cell.length_c   1.000
_cell.angle_alpha   90.00
_cell.angle_beta   90.00
_cell.angle_gamma   90.00
#
_symmetry.space_group_name_H-M   'P 1'
#
loop_
_entity.id
_entity.type
_entity.pdbx_description
1 polymer ?
#
loop_
_entity_poly.entity_id
_entity_poly.type
_entity_poly.pdbx_seq_one_letter_code
_entity_poly.pdbx_strand_id
1 'polypeptide(L)'
;MNPYRDDDYTFAHQGSLTSGWMYGGLQDIIKIWNSMKLFIENALADHRWIKADYKLDGDTTWTVIPGAFDTVPREKIDLDSTSPPNVTGRRFKYRLRFHTDDNAESVRLKSIVIEAVGIVPIKYGYAFSAMFAELNEDVDLEEAPDTTYASISAKKTQLNTWLSAGTALILSSAYAAFDDKTVFMDPATMRPLELWKGNAPGDAHEQHIIQLAVNEL
;
A
#
# COMPACT_ATOMS: atom_id res chain seq x y z
N MET A 1 -40.23 12.79 -15.99
CA MET A 1 -39.29 12.42 -17.05
C MET A 1 -38.27 11.46 -16.47
N ASN A 2 -38.25 10.21 -16.92
CA ASN A 2 -37.30 9.19 -16.46
C ASN A 2 -36.39 8.84 -17.64
N PRO A 3 -35.08 9.13 -17.57
CA PRO A 3 -34.15 8.90 -18.69
C PRO A 3 -34.04 7.44 -19.13
N TYR A 4 -34.57 6.48 -18.36
CA TYR A 4 -34.55 5.06 -18.69
C TYR A 4 -35.88 4.52 -19.26
N ARG A 5 -36.93 5.34 -19.33
CA ARG A 5 -38.28 4.89 -19.73
C ARG A 5 -39.01 5.88 -20.65
N ASP A 6 -38.33 6.93 -21.05
CA ASP A 6 -38.88 8.06 -21.78
C ASP A 6 -38.03 8.24 -23.03
N ASP A 7 -38.56 7.80 -24.18
CA ASP A 7 -37.82 7.77 -25.46
C ASP A 7 -37.48 9.19 -25.96
N ASP A 8 -38.18 10.21 -25.48
CA ASP A 8 -37.97 11.61 -25.81
C ASP A 8 -37.00 12.32 -24.84
N TYR A 9 -36.32 11.57 -23.95
CA TYR A 9 -35.35 12.15 -23.03
C TYR A 9 -34.07 12.59 -23.74
N THR A 10 -33.77 13.89 -23.66
CA THR A 10 -32.55 14.47 -24.22
C THR A 10 -31.50 14.69 -23.13
N PHE A 11 -30.26 14.30 -23.43
CA PHE A 11 -29.12 14.52 -22.56
C PHE A 11 -28.56 15.94 -22.70
N ALA A 12 -28.12 16.52 -21.58
CA ALA A 12 -27.40 17.79 -21.59
C ALA A 12 -25.97 17.60 -22.11
N HIS A 13 -25.49 18.57 -22.89
CA HIS A 13 -24.14 18.56 -23.48
C HIS A 13 -22.99 18.50 -22.47
N GLN A 14 -23.23 18.94 -21.23
CA GLN A 14 -22.25 18.97 -20.16
C GLN A 14 -22.88 18.63 -18.81
N GLY A 15 -22.11 17.95 -17.98
CA GLY A 15 -22.44 17.67 -16.59
C GLY A 15 -21.20 17.67 -15.71
N SER A 16 -21.36 17.82 -14.40
CA SER A 16 -20.25 17.65 -13.48
C SER A 16 -20.65 16.91 -12.21
N LEU A 17 -19.76 16.04 -11.74
CA LEU A 17 -19.88 15.31 -10.49
C LEU A 17 -18.68 15.68 -9.62
N THR A 18 -18.93 16.16 -8.41
CA THR A 18 -17.88 16.51 -7.46
C THR A 18 -17.93 15.55 -6.27
N SER A 19 -16.79 14.96 -5.93
CA SER A 19 -16.68 14.08 -4.77
C SER A 19 -16.67 14.87 -3.45
N GLY A 20 -16.90 14.16 -2.34
CA GLY A 20 -16.43 14.61 -1.03
C GLY A 20 -14.90 14.54 -0.92
N TRP A 21 -14.36 14.98 0.21
CA TRP A 21 -12.96 14.74 0.56
C TRP A 21 -12.76 13.27 0.92
N MET A 22 -11.72 12.65 0.36
CA MET A 22 -11.36 11.26 0.63
C MET A 22 -10.01 11.17 1.33
N TYR A 23 -9.94 10.28 2.32
CA TYR A 23 -8.78 10.11 3.19
C TYR A 23 -8.11 8.73 3.04
N GLY A 24 -8.65 7.82 2.22
CA GLY A 24 -8.08 6.49 2.02
C GLY A 24 -7.90 5.68 3.31
N GLY A 25 -8.74 5.90 4.33
CA GLY A 25 -8.68 5.22 5.62
C GLY A 25 -7.68 5.80 6.64
N LEU A 26 -6.79 6.71 6.23
CA LEU A 26 -5.75 7.29 7.09
C LEU A 26 -5.83 8.82 7.04
N GLN A 27 -6.39 9.47 8.05
CA GLN A 27 -6.69 10.91 7.97
C GLN A 27 -5.44 11.80 8.03
N ASP A 28 -4.42 11.42 8.80
CA ASP A 28 -3.30 12.31 9.13
C ASP A 28 -2.05 12.11 8.25
N ILE A 29 -1.97 10.97 7.57
CA ILE A 29 -0.80 10.60 6.78
C ILE A 29 -0.82 11.27 5.41
N ILE A 30 0.34 11.82 5.01
CA ILE A 30 0.59 12.34 3.67
C ILE A 30 0.64 11.15 2.69
N LYS A 31 -0.07 11.29 1.58
CA LYS A 31 -0.15 10.27 0.52
C LYS A 31 0.37 10.85 -0.77
N ILE A 32 0.99 9.99 -1.56
CA ILE A 32 1.33 10.24 -2.95
C ILE A 32 0.16 9.71 -3.78
N TRP A 33 -0.53 10.61 -4.46
CA TRP A 33 -1.65 10.28 -5.35
C TRP A 33 -1.09 10.02 -6.74
N ASN A 34 -1.24 8.79 -7.23
CA ASN A 34 -0.58 8.36 -8.46
C ASN A 34 -1.48 8.55 -9.68
N SER A 35 -2.66 7.92 -9.66
CA SER A 35 -3.51 7.84 -10.84
C SER A 35 -4.99 7.75 -10.51
N MET A 36 -5.80 8.09 -11.51
CA MET A 36 -7.24 7.89 -11.50
C MET A 36 -7.62 6.93 -12.61
N LYS A 37 -8.40 5.92 -12.24
CA LYS A 37 -8.92 4.92 -13.16
C LYS A 37 -10.43 4.95 -13.16
N LEU A 38 -11.02 5.10 -14.35
CA LEU A 38 -12.46 5.09 -14.54
C LEU A 38 -12.89 3.82 -15.26
N PHE A 39 -14.02 3.27 -14.82
CA PHE A 39 -14.75 2.25 -15.56
C PHE A 39 -15.94 2.91 -16.23
N ILE A 40 -15.88 3.01 -17.56
CA ILE A 40 -16.80 3.80 -18.37
C ILE A 40 -17.41 2.96 -19.49
N GLU A 41 -18.63 3.29 -19.87
CA GLU A 41 -19.30 2.77 -21.05
C GLU A 41 -19.71 3.94 -21.95
N ASN A 42 -19.86 3.66 -23.25
CA ASN A 42 -20.37 4.62 -24.22
C ASN A 42 -19.50 5.89 -24.35
N ALA A 43 -18.19 5.74 -24.18
CA ALA A 43 -17.21 6.79 -24.42
C ALA A 43 -16.69 6.70 -25.86
N LEU A 44 -16.43 7.84 -26.46
CA LEU A 44 -15.89 7.98 -27.81
C LEU A 44 -15.06 9.26 -27.86
N ALA A 45 -13.80 9.15 -28.29
CA ALA A 45 -12.89 10.27 -28.40
C ALA A 45 -13.54 11.45 -29.16
N ASP A 46 -13.27 12.67 -28.68
CA ASP A 46 -13.78 13.96 -29.18
C ASP A 46 -15.30 14.19 -29.12
N HIS A 47 -16.12 13.14 -29.04
CA HIS A 47 -17.57 13.21 -29.01
C HIS A 47 -18.14 13.09 -27.59
N ARG A 48 -17.72 12.04 -26.86
CA ARG A 48 -18.26 11.64 -25.56
C ARG A 48 -17.16 11.21 -24.62
N TRP A 49 -16.80 12.08 -23.69
CA TRP A 49 -15.65 11.87 -22.82
C TRP A 49 -15.88 12.41 -21.41
N ILE A 50 -15.01 11.98 -20.48
CA ILE A 50 -14.95 12.52 -19.12
C ILE A 50 -13.60 13.20 -18.93
N LYS A 51 -13.58 14.45 -18.47
CA LYS A 51 -12.35 15.08 -17.95
C LYS A 51 -12.38 15.05 -16.44
N ALA A 52 -11.21 14.96 -15.82
CA ALA A 52 -11.10 14.96 -14.38
C ALA A 52 -10.23 16.13 -13.91
N ASP A 53 -10.66 16.73 -12.81
CA ASP A 53 -9.89 17.71 -12.06
C ASP A 53 -9.75 17.22 -10.61
N TYR A 54 -8.71 17.66 -9.91
CA TYR A 54 -8.53 17.34 -8.51
C TYR A 54 -8.22 18.57 -7.65
N LYS A 55 -8.33 18.36 -6.33
CA LYS A 55 -7.92 19.26 -5.26
C LYS A 55 -7.28 18.45 -4.14
N LEU A 56 -6.22 19.02 -3.57
CA LEU A 56 -5.50 18.52 -2.40
C LEU A 56 -5.80 19.37 -1.16
N ASP A 57 -5.08 19.12 -0.08
CA ASP A 57 -5.17 19.90 1.16
C ASP A 57 -4.87 21.38 0.92
N GLY A 58 -5.72 22.25 1.45
CA GLY A 58 -5.55 23.70 1.30
C GLY A 58 -5.88 24.28 -0.08
N ASP A 59 -6.08 23.45 -1.11
CA ASP A 59 -6.34 23.94 -2.47
C ASP A 59 -7.67 24.71 -2.58
N THR A 60 -7.57 25.95 -3.04
CA THR A 60 -8.72 26.80 -3.37
C THR A 60 -9.16 26.65 -4.82
N THR A 61 -8.26 26.25 -5.72
CA THR A 61 -8.47 26.08 -7.16
C THR A 61 -8.42 24.62 -7.59
N TRP A 62 -9.10 24.27 -8.69
CA TRP A 62 -9.06 22.91 -9.25
C TRP A 62 -7.85 22.76 -10.17
N THR A 63 -7.12 21.66 -10.01
CA THR A 63 -6.03 21.26 -10.92
C THR A 63 -6.56 20.30 -11.96
N VAL A 64 -6.41 20.62 -13.23
CA VAL A 64 -6.89 19.78 -14.35
C VAL A 64 -5.93 18.60 -14.52
N ILE A 65 -6.46 17.38 -14.61
CA ILE A 65 -5.69 16.20 -15.00
C ILE A 65 -5.56 16.23 -16.53
N PRO A 66 -4.34 16.22 -17.09
CA PRO A 66 -4.16 16.22 -18.54
C PRO A 66 -4.80 14.98 -19.18
N GLY A 67 -5.47 15.19 -20.32
CA GLY A 67 -6.16 14.12 -21.05
C GLY A 67 -7.67 14.07 -20.80
N ALA A 68 -8.32 13.09 -21.39
CA ALA A 68 -9.74 12.79 -21.23
C ALA A 68 -9.90 11.28 -21.17
N PHE A 69 -10.88 10.82 -20.40
CA PHE A 69 -11.29 9.43 -20.38
C PHE A 69 -12.29 9.21 -21.52
N ASP A 70 -11.83 8.57 -22.58
CA ASP A 70 -12.58 8.28 -23.79
C ASP A 70 -12.46 6.81 -24.26
N THR A 71 -11.72 5.98 -23.51
CA THR A 71 -11.48 4.57 -23.82
C THR A 71 -12.30 3.63 -22.91
N VAL A 72 -13.13 2.81 -23.54
CA VAL A 72 -13.98 1.78 -22.89
C VAL A 72 -13.24 0.43 -22.83
N PRO A 73 -13.45 -0.42 -21.80
CA PRO A 73 -14.31 -0.23 -20.62
C PRO A 73 -13.58 0.37 -19.42
N ARG A 74 -12.26 0.51 -19.50
CA ARG A 74 -11.43 0.99 -18.41
C ARG A 74 -10.30 1.82 -18.98
N GLU A 75 -10.04 2.94 -18.33
CA GLU A 75 -8.92 3.81 -18.68
C GLU A 75 -8.31 4.38 -17.41
N LYS A 76 -6.99 4.49 -17.41
CA LYS A 76 -6.18 5.03 -16.31
C LYS A 76 -5.43 6.23 -16.85
N ILE A 77 -5.52 7.34 -16.12
CA ILE A 77 -4.75 8.55 -16.37
C ILE A 77 -3.97 8.85 -15.10
N ASP A 78 -2.66 9.04 -15.25
CA ASP A 78 -1.79 9.45 -14.15
C ASP A 78 -2.05 10.93 -13.81
N LEU A 79 -2.06 11.26 -12.52
CA LEU A 79 -2.34 12.63 -12.06
C LEU A 79 -1.18 13.59 -12.39
N ASP A 80 0.01 13.03 -12.49
CA ASP A 80 1.24 13.68 -12.87
C ASP A 80 2.09 12.69 -13.68
N SER A 81 2.74 13.21 -14.72
CA SER A 81 3.57 12.42 -15.64
C SER A 81 5.02 12.25 -15.15
N THR A 82 5.41 12.92 -14.05
CA THR A 82 6.76 12.78 -13.50
C THR A 82 6.97 11.44 -12.80
N SER A 83 8.21 10.97 -12.80
CA SER A 83 8.65 9.80 -12.04
C SER A 83 9.75 10.20 -11.05
N PRO A 84 9.46 10.25 -9.74
CA PRO A 84 8.19 9.93 -9.08
C PRO A 84 7.09 11.01 -9.27
N PRO A 85 5.81 10.66 -9.08
CA PRO A 85 4.70 11.62 -9.13
C PRO A 85 4.81 12.67 -8.03
N ASN A 86 4.54 13.94 -8.33
CA ASN A 86 4.65 15.05 -7.36
C ASN A 86 3.31 15.48 -6.74
N VAL A 87 2.26 14.66 -6.88
CA VAL A 87 0.92 14.97 -6.33
C VAL A 87 0.81 14.41 -4.92
N THR A 88 1.09 15.25 -3.92
CA THR A 88 1.12 14.83 -2.52
C THR A 88 0.12 15.57 -1.64
N GLY A 89 -0.57 14.84 -0.76
CA GLY A 89 -1.56 15.42 0.15
C GLY A 89 -2.16 14.37 1.09
N ARG A 90 -2.72 14.81 2.21
CA ARG A 90 -3.48 13.99 3.17
C ARG A 90 -4.86 13.61 2.64
N ARG A 91 -5.56 14.54 1.96
CA ARG A 91 -6.90 14.33 1.42
C ARG A 91 -6.96 14.65 -0.07
N PHE A 92 -7.83 13.93 -0.77
CA PHE A 92 -8.05 14.09 -2.21
C PHE A 92 -9.52 14.34 -2.51
N LYS A 93 -9.78 15.24 -3.44
CA LYS A 93 -11.12 15.52 -3.95
C LYS A 93 -11.05 15.62 -5.46
N TYR A 94 -12.00 15.01 -6.16
CA TYR A 94 -12.06 15.10 -7.62
C TYR A 94 -13.37 15.73 -8.09
N ARG A 95 -13.30 16.23 -9.32
CA ARG A 95 -14.44 16.66 -10.12
C ARG A 95 -14.35 16.01 -11.48
N LEU A 96 -15.38 15.25 -11.84
CA LEU A 96 -15.54 14.70 -13.18
C LEU A 96 -16.42 15.64 -13.99
N ARG A 97 -16.00 15.95 -15.21
CA ARG A 97 -16.70 16.79 -16.18
C ARG A 97 -17.08 15.91 -17.36
N PHE A 98 -18.37 15.69 -17.51
CA PHE A 98 -18.95 14.88 -18.57
C PHE A 98 -19.21 15.78 -19.78
N HIS A 99 -18.92 15.26 -20.97
CA HIS A 99 -19.24 15.92 -22.23
C HIS A 99 -19.90 14.94 -23.19
N THR A 100 -20.89 15.43 -23.92
CA THR A 100 -21.48 14.79 -25.10
C THR A 100 -21.85 15.86 -26.10
N ASP A 101 -21.64 15.58 -27.39
CA ASP A 101 -22.17 16.36 -28.52
C ASP A 101 -23.47 15.76 -29.09
N ASP A 102 -23.85 14.57 -28.65
CA ASP A 102 -25.10 13.89 -28.98
C ASP A 102 -26.13 14.06 -27.86
N ASN A 103 -27.37 14.41 -28.23
CA ASN A 103 -28.47 14.58 -27.29
C ASN A 103 -29.21 13.26 -26.99
N ALA A 104 -28.94 12.18 -27.72
CA ALA A 104 -29.52 10.85 -27.50
C ALA A 104 -28.62 9.95 -26.64
N GLU A 105 -27.32 10.27 -26.54
CA GLU A 105 -26.33 9.43 -25.89
C GLU A 105 -25.45 10.21 -24.92
N SER A 106 -25.03 9.56 -23.83
CA SER A 106 -24.07 10.12 -22.88
C SER A 106 -23.15 9.03 -22.35
N VAL A 107 -21.97 9.43 -21.90
CA VAL A 107 -20.99 8.52 -21.30
C VAL A 107 -21.50 8.05 -19.94
N ARG A 108 -21.33 6.76 -19.64
CA ARG A 108 -21.82 6.16 -18.39
C ARG A 108 -20.65 5.80 -17.50
N LEU A 109 -20.65 6.31 -16.28
CA LEU A 109 -19.64 5.99 -15.28
C LEU A 109 -20.14 4.87 -14.36
N LYS A 110 -19.38 3.78 -14.25
CA LYS A 110 -19.69 2.65 -13.36
C LYS A 110 -18.97 2.76 -12.03
N SER A 111 -17.67 3.03 -12.07
CA SER A 111 -16.85 3.11 -10.88
C SER A 111 -15.59 3.96 -11.11
N ILE A 112 -15.05 4.42 -9.99
CA ILE A 112 -13.88 5.27 -9.90
C ILE A 112 -12.92 4.59 -8.95
N VAL A 113 -11.66 4.45 -9.35
CA VAL A 113 -10.57 3.95 -8.52
C VAL A 113 -9.47 4.99 -8.50
N ILE A 114 -9.00 5.31 -7.30
CA ILE A 114 -7.91 6.27 -7.10
C ILE A 114 -6.77 5.51 -6.45
N GLU A 115 -5.63 5.52 -7.11
CA GLU A 115 -4.43 4.86 -6.63
C GLU A 115 -3.60 5.85 -5.82
N ALA A 116 -3.32 5.50 -4.57
CA ALA A 116 -2.51 6.30 -3.67
C ALA A 116 -1.62 5.40 -2.81
N VAL A 117 -0.45 5.91 -2.48
CA VAL A 117 0.48 5.29 -1.53
C VAL A 117 0.61 6.21 -0.33
N GLY A 118 0.23 5.73 0.85
CA GLY A 118 0.47 6.40 2.11
C GLY A 118 1.75 5.86 2.76
N ILE A 119 2.66 6.76 3.12
CA ILE A 119 3.86 6.40 3.89
C ILE A 119 3.64 6.88 5.32
N VAL A 120 3.54 5.94 6.26
CA VAL A 120 3.54 6.27 7.68
C VAL A 120 4.94 6.77 8.03
N PRO A 121 5.11 7.95 8.64
CA PRO A 121 6.43 8.41 9.06
C PRO A 121 6.96 7.45 10.14
N ILE A 122 8.05 6.75 9.83
CA ILE A 122 8.80 5.99 10.81
C ILE A 122 9.78 6.93 11.51
N LYS A 123 9.81 6.89 12.84
CA LYS A 123 10.65 7.79 13.64
C LYS A 123 12.11 7.33 13.61
N TYR A 124 12.33 6.04 13.85
CA TYR A 124 13.63 5.37 13.77
C TYR A 124 13.46 3.98 13.19
N GLY A 125 14.39 3.58 12.32
CA GLY A 125 14.50 2.22 11.80
C GLY A 125 15.82 1.61 12.24
N TYR A 126 15.79 0.44 12.83
CA TYR A 126 16.96 -0.32 13.25
C TYR A 126 17.07 -1.58 12.39
N ALA A 127 18.26 -1.85 11.87
CA ALA A 127 18.54 -3.05 11.11
C ALA A 127 19.63 -3.86 11.81
N PHE A 128 19.36 -5.14 12.05
CA PHE A 128 20.32 -6.06 12.64
C PHE A 128 20.38 -7.36 11.85
N SER A 129 21.59 -7.90 11.74
CA SER A 129 21.80 -9.25 11.19
C SER A 129 21.85 -10.21 12.35
N ALA A 130 21.01 -11.24 12.31
CA ALA A 130 20.98 -12.29 13.32
C ALA A 130 21.17 -13.66 12.65
N MET A 131 21.60 -14.64 13.45
CA MET A 131 21.72 -16.03 13.05
C MET A 131 20.81 -16.86 13.95
N PHE A 132 20.02 -17.75 13.35
CA PHE A 132 19.33 -18.79 14.08
C PHE A 132 20.05 -20.10 13.84
N ALA A 133 20.45 -20.75 14.91
CA ALA A 133 21.06 -22.07 14.92
C ALA A 133 20.22 -23.02 15.81
N GLU A 134 20.39 -24.32 15.61
CA GLU A 134 19.82 -25.37 16.46
C GLU A 134 20.89 -25.97 17.39
N LEU A 135 20.46 -26.58 18.50
CA LEU A 135 21.30 -27.32 19.45
C LEU A 135 22.33 -26.44 20.20
N ASN A 136 23.56 -26.95 20.40
CA ASN A 136 24.62 -26.41 21.27
C ASN A 136 25.14 -25.02 20.88
N GLU A 137 24.61 -24.43 19.82
CA GLU A 137 24.94 -23.07 19.38
C GLU A 137 23.89 -22.05 19.80
N ASP A 138 22.74 -22.50 20.29
CA ASP A 138 21.66 -21.68 20.85
C ASP A 138 21.83 -21.62 22.38
N VAL A 139 22.94 -21.04 22.81
CA VAL A 139 23.26 -20.83 24.22
C VAL A 139 22.99 -19.38 24.60
N ASP A 140 22.43 -19.17 25.79
CA ASP A 140 22.24 -17.83 26.34
C ASP A 140 23.58 -17.24 26.85
N LEU A 141 23.52 -16.01 27.39
CA LEU A 141 24.68 -15.32 27.97
C LEU A 141 25.30 -16.06 29.18
N GLU A 142 24.61 -17.04 29.75
CA GLU A 142 25.06 -17.87 30.87
C GLU A 142 25.47 -19.29 30.43
N GLU A 143 25.64 -19.51 29.12
CA GLU A 143 25.99 -20.79 28.49
C GLU A 143 24.94 -21.89 28.70
N ALA A 144 23.71 -21.55 29.11
CA ALA A 144 22.61 -22.49 29.20
C ALA A 144 21.94 -22.67 27.82
N PRO A 145 21.58 -23.90 27.43
CA PRO A 145 20.87 -24.13 26.17
C PRO A 145 19.48 -23.50 26.23
N ASP A 146 19.15 -22.65 25.24
CA ASP A 146 17.81 -22.09 25.09
C ASP A 146 16.83 -23.20 24.70
N THR A 147 15.89 -23.50 25.59
CA THR A 147 14.85 -24.52 25.38
C THR A 147 13.51 -23.93 24.98
N THR A 148 13.43 -22.61 24.78
CA THR A 148 12.19 -21.88 24.51
C THR A 148 11.52 -22.32 23.20
N TYR A 149 12.32 -22.65 22.18
CA TYR A 149 11.82 -23.14 20.90
C TYR A 149 12.56 -24.41 20.46
N ALA A 150 11.80 -25.48 20.23
CA ALA A 150 12.35 -26.80 19.89
C ALA A 150 12.93 -26.94 18.47
N SER A 151 12.79 -25.94 17.59
CA SER A 151 13.35 -25.95 16.22
C SER A 151 13.37 -24.56 15.59
N ILE A 152 14.19 -24.36 14.55
CA ILE A 152 14.19 -23.15 13.72
C ILE A 152 12.84 -22.92 13.05
N SER A 153 12.14 -23.99 12.67
CA SER A 153 10.79 -23.90 12.09
C SER A 153 9.78 -23.29 13.07
N ALA A 154 9.88 -23.61 14.36
CA ALA A 154 9.05 -23.01 15.40
C ALA A 154 9.38 -21.52 15.60
N LYS A 155 10.67 -21.15 15.66
CA LYS A 155 11.12 -19.75 15.73
C LYS A 155 10.60 -18.94 14.53
N LYS A 156 10.70 -19.49 13.32
CA LYS A 156 10.17 -18.88 12.09
C LYS A 156 8.65 -18.69 12.14
N THR A 157 7.92 -19.68 12.65
CA THR A 157 6.46 -19.61 12.79
C THR A 157 6.06 -18.49 13.75
N GLN A 158 6.78 -18.34 14.85
CA GLN A 158 6.52 -17.26 15.81
C GLN A 158 6.79 -15.88 15.20
N LEU A 159 7.93 -15.70 14.51
CA LEU A 159 8.24 -14.46 13.80
C LEU A 159 7.15 -14.10 12.78
N ASN A 160 6.71 -15.06 11.98
CA ASN A 160 5.62 -14.86 11.02
C ASN A 160 4.29 -14.50 11.70
N THR A 161 4.02 -15.06 12.87
CA THR A 161 2.83 -14.72 13.67
C THR A 161 2.89 -13.27 14.13
N TRP A 162 4.02 -12.84 14.70
CA TRP A 162 4.22 -11.44 15.12
C TRP A 162 4.14 -10.45 13.96
N LEU A 163 4.71 -10.80 12.80
CA LEU A 163 4.63 -10.02 11.57
C LEU A 163 3.19 -9.89 11.07
N SER A 164 2.44 -10.98 11.02
CA SER A 164 1.07 -10.99 10.51
C SER A 164 0.10 -10.26 11.44
N ALA A 165 0.36 -10.30 12.75
CA ALA A 165 -0.48 -9.66 13.76
C ALA A 165 -0.11 -8.19 14.01
N GLY A 166 1.02 -7.69 13.50
CA GLY A 166 1.52 -6.37 13.81
C GLY A 166 1.74 -6.19 15.32
N THR A 167 2.39 -7.17 15.97
CA THR A 167 2.60 -7.15 17.43
C THR A 167 3.72 -6.18 17.79
N ALA A 168 3.48 -5.26 18.73
CA ALA A 168 4.52 -4.40 19.28
C ALA A 168 5.41 -5.20 20.23
N LEU A 169 6.73 -5.11 20.05
CA LEU A 169 7.73 -5.80 20.85
C LEU A 169 8.64 -4.80 21.56
N ILE A 170 9.20 -5.18 22.70
CA ILE A 170 10.23 -4.39 23.40
C ILE A 170 11.58 -4.97 22.99
N LEU A 171 12.42 -4.14 22.36
CA LEU A 171 13.79 -4.48 22.03
C LEU A 171 14.63 -4.37 23.30
N SER A 172 15.17 -5.50 23.75
CA SER A 172 16.19 -5.51 24.81
C SER A 172 17.57 -5.67 24.16
N SER A 173 18.50 -4.80 24.54
CA SER A 173 19.86 -4.79 24.01
C SER A 173 20.87 -4.39 25.08
N ALA A 174 22.07 -4.96 25.04
CA ALA A 174 23.17 -4.51 25.89
C ALA A 174 23.61 -3.06 25.57
N TYR A 175 23.31 -2.57 24.37
CA TYR A 175 23.61 -1.21 23.97
C TYR A 175 22.43 -0.29 24.30
N ALA A 176 22.63 0.65 25.24
CA ALA A 176 21.59 1.57 25.72
C ALA A 176 20.89 2.40 24.62
N ALA A 177 21.53 2.58 23.46
CA ALA A 177 20.90 3.25 22.31
C ALA A 177 19.73 2.45 21.70
N PHE A 178 19.76 1.12 21.82
CA PHE A 178 18.80 0.19 21.23
C PHE A 178 17.94 -0.52 22.30
N ASP A 179 18.25 -0.33 23.57
CA ASP A 179 17.53 -0.93 24.70
C ASP A 179 16.23 -0.17 25.02
N ASP A 180 15.25 -0.89 25.56
CA ASP A 180 13.93 -0.40 25.97
C ASP A 180 13.19 0.38 24.86
N LYS A 181 13.28 -0.11 23.61
CA LYS A 181 12.58 0.48 22.46
C LYS A 181 11.37 -0.36 22.09
N THR A 182 10.20 0.28 21.97
CA THR A 182 9.01 -0.35 21.41
C THR A 182 9.10 -0.35 19.89
N VAL A 183 9.15 -1.54 19.30
CA VAL A 183 9.38 -1.73 17.85
C VAL A 183 8.35 -2.64 17.20
N PHE A 184 8.11 -2.43 15.91
CA PHE A 184 7.46 -3.39 15.01
C PHE A 184 8.50 -4.00 14.08
N MET A 185 8.34 -5.27 13.75
CA MET A 185 9.21 -5.94 12.77
C MET A 185 8.65 -5.80 11.36
N ASP A 186 9.54 -5.55 10.40
CA ASP A 186 9.27 -5.69 8.97
C ASP A 186 9.53 -7.15 8.53
N PRO A 187 8.86 -7.61 7.45
CA PRO A 187 9.04 -8.97 6.96
C PRO A 187 10.51 -9.21 6.56
N ALA A 188 11.16 -10.08 7.33
CA ALA A 188 12.57 -10.41 7.15
C ALA A 188 12.76 -11.56 6.17
N THR A 189 13.72 -11.42 5.26
CA THR A 189 14.15 -12.50 4.37
C THR A 189 15.15 -13.40 5.09
N MET A 190 14.81 -14.67 5.25
CA MET A 190 15.70 -15.70 5.80
C MET A 190 16.43 -16.42 4.67
N ARG A 191 17.74 -16.62 4.82
CA ARG A 191 18.54 -17.41 3.89
C ARG A 191 19.18 -18.59 4.62
N PRO A 192 19.04 -19.84 4.11
CA PRO A 192 19.76 -20.96 4.68
C PRO A 192 21.26 -20.77 4.47
N LEU A 193 22.02 -20.96 5.55
CA LEU A 193 23.48 -20.88 5.54
C LEU A 193 24.06 -22.29 5.48
N GLU A 194 23.59 -23.17 6.36
CA GLU A 194 24.04 -24.55 6.46
C GLU A 194 22.87 -25.49 6.76
N LEU A 195 22.88 -26.65 6.09
CA LEU A 195 22.00 -27.76 6.39
C LEU A 195 22.86 -29.00 6.55
N TRP A 196 23.09 -29.41 7.78
CA TRP A 196 23.84 -30.62 8.05
C TRP A 196 22.88 -31.76 8.36
N LYS A 197 23.00 -32.85 7.59
CA LYS A 197 22.34 -34.11 7.91
C LYS A 197 23.37 -34.98 8.61
N GLY A 198 23.29 -35.02 9.93
CA GLY A 198 24.17 -35.86 10.73
C GLY A 198 24.08 -37.34 10.36
N ASN A 199 25.10 -38.09 10.75
CA ASN A 199 25.18 -39.53 10.48
C ASN A 199 24.31 -40.37 11.43
N ALA A 200 23.78 -39.79 12.52
CA ALA A 200 22.87 -40.43 13.47
C ALA A 200 21.48 -39.75 13.49
N PRO A 201 20.40 -40.49 13.82
CA PRO A 201 19.08 -39.90 14.03
C PRO A 201 19.11 -38.93 15.21
N GLY A 202 18.94 -37.63 14.95
CA GLY A 202 18.96 -36.56 15.97
C GLY A 202 20.12 -35.57 15.84
N ASP A 203 21.08 -35.84 14.96
CA ASP A 203 22.25 -34.98 14.75
C ASP A 203 22.02 -33.90 13.67
N ALA A 204 20.91 -33.93 12.94
CA ALA A 204 20.65 -32.92 11.91
C ALA A 204 20.49 -31.53 12.54
N HIS A 205 21.22 -30.54 12.02
CA HIS A 205 21.08 -29.14 12.43
C HIS A 205 20.96 -28.25 11.19
N GLU A 206 20.11 -27.24 11.33
CA GLU A 206 19.89 -26.19 10.34
C GLU A 206 20.43 -24.86 10.91
N GLN A 207 21.02 -24.03 10.05
CA GLN A 207 21.44 -22.68 10.41
C GLN A 207 20.98 -21.68 9.35
N HIS A 208 20.30 -20.62 9.80
CA HIS A 208 19.78 -19.56 8.94
C HIS A 208 20.36 -18.21 9.34
N ILE A 209 20.79 -17.42 8.35
CA ILE A 209 21.08 -15.99 8.54
C ILE A 209 19.84 -15.17 8.18
N ILE A 210 19.51 -14.20 9.01
CA ILE A 210 18.36 -13.31 8.84
C ILE A 210 18.80 -11.86 8.94
N GLN A 211 18.25 -11.02 8.08
CA GLN A 211 18.31 -9.57 8.23
C GLN A 211 16.97 -9.10 8.74
N LEU A 212 16.96 -8.59 9.97
CA LEU A 212 15.78 -8.06 10.64
C LEU A 212 15.83 -6.54 10.54
N ALA A 213 14.75 -5.96 10.04
CA ALA A 213 14.49 -4.53 10.10
C ALA A 213 13.33 -4.31 11.07
N VAL A 214 13.51 -3.38 12.01
CA VAL A 214 12.49 -3.03 13.00
C VAL A 214 12.30 -1.52 13.05
N ASN A 215 11.06 -1.09 13.19
CA ASN A 215 10.69 0.31 13.19
C ASN A 215 10.20 0.71 14.58
N GLU A 216 10.79 1.76 15.15
CA GLU A 216 10.37 2.35 16.42
C GLU A 216 9.00 3.02 16.26
N LEU A 217 8.18 2.85 17.30
CA LEU A 217 6.86 3.46 17.45
C LEU A 217 6.94 4.97 17.74
#